data_AF-A0A536FPH9-F1
#
_entry.id   AF-A0A536FPH9-F1
#
_cell.length_a   1.000
_cell.length_b   1.000
_cell.length_c   1.000
_cell.angle_alpha   90.00
_cell.angle_beta   90.00
_cell.angle_gamma   90.00
#
_symmetry.space_group_name_H-M   'P 1'
#
loop_
_entity.id
_entity.type
_entity.pdbx_description
1 polymer ?
#
loop_
_entity_poly.entity_id
_entity_poly.type
_entity_poly.pdbx_seq_one_letter_code
_entity_poly.pdbx_strand_id
1 'polypeptide(L)'
;MSMALPVPNLDDRRFQDLVDDAKRLVQQRCPEWTDHNVSDPGVTLIETFAWMTDQVLYRLNRVPERNYIKFLELIGVRLFPPTAARAAITFWLAGPQPGTIHIRPGTQAATLRTETDEAIVFTTIGDLPIVPCSLSRLASSLGGEKEVSDHTEALETRTSFFCFDKVPKPDDVLLVGLSDAVPSCAVTLRFKCDIEGVGVDPENPPLVWEAWDGYAWSACEVDRDGTGGLNRDGDVVLHIPKSHTVSVIEQQRAGWLRARVLKPEPDQPTYSASPIIKGLVAFTTGGTAEAVNAALVENELLGASEGVSGQRFALKHRPVVPGGAANILEVSGIDGWQEWKQAQHFVDSTAEDRHFVLDAVSGEVQLGPGVREPDGVFRNYGAVPPKGSRLRLRSYLIGGGRKGNVARNTITVLKSSIPYVSKVQNRRAAEGGVDGEDIE
;
A
#
# COMPACT_ATOMS: atom_id res chain seq x y z
N MET A 1 8.27 27.47 10.65
CA MET A 1 7.93 28.60 9.77
C MET A 1 9.17 28.90 8.93
N SER A 2 9.29 28.30 7.75
CA SER A 2 10.32 28.73 6.79
C SER A 2 9.83 30.01 6.12
N MET A 3 10.49 31.14 6.41
CA MET A 3 10.31 32.36 5.61
C MET A 3 10.89 32.08 4.22
N ALA A 4 10.02 31.83 3.23
CA ALA A 4 10.42 31.92 1.83
C ALA A 4 10.91 33.34 1.56
N LEU A 5 12.10 33.49 1.00
CA LEU A 5 12.64 34.78 0.59
C LEU A 5 11.67 35.38 -0.44
N PRO A 6 11.22 36.64 -0.29
CA PRO A 6 10.27 37.25 -1.22
C PRO A 6 10.88 37.29 -2.61
N VAL A 7 10.16 36.77 -3.61
CA VAL A 7 10.58 36.85 -5.02
C VAL A 7 10.55 38.32 -5.42
N PRO A 8 11.69 38.93 -5.79
CA PRO A 8 11.71 40.34 -6.15
C PRO A 8 11.06 40.55 -7.51
N ASN A 9 10.16 41.52 -7.60
CA ASN A 9 9.79 42.10 -8.90
C ASN A 9 11.03 42.82 -9.43
N LEU A 10 11.53 42.38 -10.60
CA LEU A 10 12.68 42.99 -11.25
C LEU A 10 12.34 44.39 -11.77
N ASP A 11 11.07 44.63 -12.10
CA ASP A 11 10.52 45.92 -12.46
C ASP A 11 9.07 46.00 -11.93
N ASP A 12 8.77 47.01 -11.13
CA ASP A 12 7.47 47.21 -10.46
C ASP A 12 6.58 48.26 -11.14
N ARG A 13 7.03 48.82 -12.28
CA ARG A 13 6.25 49.76 -13.07
C ARG A 13 5.03 49.08 -13.66
N ARG A 14 3.88 49.73 -13.50
CA ARG A 14 2.60 49.31 -14.09
C ARG A 14 2.35 50.09 -15.37
N PHE A 15 1.38 49.63 -16.14
CA PHE A 15 0.89 50.34 -17.33
C PHE A 15 0.77 51.87 -17.15
N GLN A 16 0.16 52.34 -16.06
CA GLN A 16 -0.02 53.78 -15.85
C GLN A 16 1.30 54.52 -15.63
N ASP A 17 2.24 53.91 -14.89
CA ASP A 17 3.56 54.49 -14.66
C ASP A 17 4.33 54.65 -15.99
N LEU A 18 4.18 53.66 -16.89
CA LEU A 18 4.77 53.69 -18.24
C LEU A 18 4.15 54.78 -19.13
N VAL A 19 2.83 54.96 -19.08
CA VAL A 19 2.13 56.04 -19.81
C VAL A 19 2.55 57.41 -19.29
N ASP A 20 2.63 57.57 -17.96
CA ASP A 20 2.97 58.83 -17.31
C ASP A 20 4.43 59.23 -17.58
N ASP A 21 5.36 58.26 -17.56
CA ASP A 21 6.76 58.48 -17.92
C ASP A 21 6.92 58.88 -19.39
N ALA A 22 6.19 58.23 -20.30
CA ALA A 22 6.20 58.58 -21.71
C ALA A 22 5.65 59.99 -21.98
N LYS A 23 4.54 60.36 -21.33
CA LYS A 23 3.98 61.72 -21.41
C LYS A 23 4.96 62.77 -20.86
N ARG A 24 5.66 62.46 -19.76
CA ARG A 24 6.69 63.34 -19.18
C ARG A 24 7.87 63.54 -20.14
N LEU A 25 8.29 62.50 -20.85
CA LEU A 25 9.34 62.59 -21.87
C LEU A 25 8.92 63.43 -23.07
N VAL A 26 7.68 63.28 -23.55
CA VAL A 26 7.11 64.09 -24.63
C VAL A 26 7.15 65.58 -24.29
N GLN A 27 6.69 65.95 -23.09
CA GLN A 27 6.68 67.34 -22.63
C GLN A 27 8.08 67.98 -22.61
N GLN A 28 9.13 67.20 -22.36
CA GLN A 28 10.50 67.69 -22.32
C GLN A 28 11.17 67.75 -23.70
N ARG A 29 10.82 66.83 -24.60
CA ARG A 29 11.55 66.62 -25.87
C ARG A 29 10.84 67.14 -27.10
N CYS A 30 9.52 67.27 -27.03
CA CYS A 30 8.66 67.71 -28.13
C CYS A 30 7.67 68.78 -27.63
N PRO A 31 8.16 69.95 -27.16
CA PRO A 31 7.30 71.02 -26.64
C PRO A 31 6.30 71.57 -27.68
N GLU A 32 6.54 71.33 -28.97
CA GLU A 32 5.62 71.62 -30.07
C GLU A 32 4.36 70.74 -30.09
N TRP A 33 4.40 69.56 -29.45
CA TRP A 33 3.24 68.69 -29.32
C TRP A 33 2.39 69.16 -28.13
N THR A 34 1.25 69.77 -28.42
CA THR A 34 0.41 70.46 -27.42
C THR A 34 -0.88 69.74 -27.07
N ASP A 35 -1.42 68.94 -27.99
CA ASP A 35 -2.59 68.08 -27.72
C ASP A 35 -2.15 66.84 -26.93
N HIS A 36 -2.76 66.60 -25.78
CA HIS A 36 -2.47 65.47 -24.92
C HIS A 36 -3.75 64.76 -24.48
N ASN A 37 -4.85 64.98 -25.20
CA ASN A 37 -6.13 64.36 -24.92
C ASN A 37 -6.11 62.87 -25.21
N VAL A 38 -7.03 62.12 -24.59
CA VAL A 38 -7.18 60.67 -24.79
C VAL A 38 -7.49 60.32 -26.26
N SER A 39 -8.09 61.25 -27.00
CA SER A 39 -8.41 61.10 -28.43
C SER A 39 -7.22 61.35 -29.37
N ASP A 40 -6.07 61.78 -28.86
CA ASP A 40 -4.88 62.01 -29.67
C ASP A 40 -4.29 60.67 -30.14
N PRO A 41 -4.13 60.44 -31.46
CA PRO A 41 -3.48 59.24 -32.00
C PRO A 41 -2.09 58.98 -31.42
N GLY A 42 -1.33 60.03 -31.07
CA GLY A 42 -0.03 59.90 -30.41
C GLY A 42 -0.13 59.38 -28.98
N VAL A 43 -1.16 59.78 -28.24
CA VAL A 43 -1.46 59.21 -26.91
C VAL A 43 -1.89 57.75 -27.03
N THR A 44 -2.68 57.39 -28.04
CA THR A 44 -3.03 55.99 -28.33
C THR A 44 -1.80 55.14 -28.63
N LEU A 45 -0.81 55.68 -29.37
CA LEU A 45 0.46 54.99 -29.60
C LEU A 45 1.25 54.82 -28.29
N ILE A 46 1.31 55.84 -27.44
CA ILE A 46 1.94 55.74 -26.11
C ILE A 46 1.30 54.62 -25.29
N GLU A 47 -0.03 54.58 -25.22
CA GLU A 47 -0.77 53.53 -24.51
C GLU A 47 -0.50 52.15 -25.11
N THR A 48 -0.44 52.04 -26.45
CA THR A 48 -0.12 50.77 -27.12
C THR A 48 1.28 50.28 -26.75
N PHE A 49 2.29 51.16 -26.79
CA PHE A 49 3.66 50.80 -26.42
C PHE A 49 3.81 50.53 -24.91
N ALA A 50 3.10 51.27 -24.06
CA ALA A 50 3.04 51.01 -22.63
C ALA A 50 2.44 49.63 -22.34
N TRP A 51 1.37 49.25 -23.03
CA TRP A 51 0.78 47.91 -22.94
C TRP A 51 1.76 46.82 -23.40
N MET A 52 2.43 47.00 -24.54
CA MET A 52 3.46 46.06 -25.02
C MET A 52 4.59 45.90 -23.99
N THR A 53 5.00 47.00 -23.35
CA THR A 53 6.07 47.01 -22.34
C THR A 53 5.61 46.33 -21.07
N ASP A 54 4.39 46.60 -20.58
CA ASP A 54 3.77 45.93 -19.44
C ASP A 54 3.73 44.40 -19.63
N GLN A 55 3.42 43.91 -20.84
CA GLN A 55 3.50 42.48 -21.16
C GLN A 55 4.94 41.92 -21.10
N VAL A 56 5.96 42.72 -21.45
CA VAL A 56 7.37 42.34 -21.30
C VAL A 56 7.79 42.34 -19.83
N LEU A 57 7.37 43.33 -19.04
CA LEU A 57 7.64 43.40 -17.61
C LEU A 57 7.00 42.22 -16.87
N TYR A 58 5.76 41.86 -17.22
CA TYR A 58 5.11 40.66 -16.72
C TYR A 58 5.95 39.39 -16.97
N ARG A 59 6.47 39.22 -18.19
CA ARG A 59 7.34 38.06 -18.52
C ARG A 59 8.67 38.11 -17.78
N LEU A 60 9.26 39.28 -17.64
CA LEU A 60 10.51 39.49 -16.92
C LEU A 60 10.37 39.11 -15.44
N ASN A 61 9.27 39.52 -14.80
CA ASN A 61 8.99 39.19 -13.40
C ASN A 61 8.71 37.70 -13.15
N ARG A 62 8.48 36.88 -14.18
CA ARG A 62 8.41 35.40 -14.06
C ARG A 62 9.76 34.70 -14.21
N VAL A 63 10.81 35.42 -14.63
CA VAL A 63 12.18 34.86 -14.77
C VAL A 63 12.76 34.46 -13.41
N PRO A 64 12.66 35.27 -12.33
CA PRO A 64 13.14 34.87 -11.00
C PRO A 64 12.52 33.56 -10.49
N GLU A 65 11.22 33.38 -10.65
CA GLU A 65 10.49 32.16 -10.24
C GLU A 65 10.96 30.93 -11.02
N ARG A 66 11.06 31.03 -12.35
CA ARG A 66 11.56 29.94 -13.19
C ARG A 66 13.02 29.62 -12.89
N ASN A 67 13.85 30.63 -12.63
CA ASN A 67 15.24 30.45 -12.24
C ASN A 67 15.34 29.79 -10.86
N TYR A 68 14.50 30.19 -9.91
CA TYR A 68 14.43 29.58 -8.58
C TYR A 68 14.13 28.07 -8.67
N ILE A 69 13.10 27.68 -9.43
CA ILE A 69 12.79 26.26 -9.69
C ILE A 69 13.99 25.55 -10.35
N LYS A 70 14.63 26.18 -11.35
CA LYS A 70 15.81 25.58 -11.99
C LYS A 70 17.03 25.49 -11.09
N PHE A 71 17.21 26.43 -10.15
CA PHE A 71 18.27 26.34 -9.14
C PHE A 71 17.99 25.23 -8.15
N LEU A 72 16.72 25.06 -7.71
CA LEU A 72 16.30 23.92 -6.88
C LEU A 72 16.57 22.58 -7.59
N GLU A 73 16.19 22.46 -8.86
CA GLU A 73 16.49 21.28 -9.67
C GLU A 73 18.02 21.03 -9.79
N LEU A 74 18.82 22.10 -9.99
CA LEU A 74 20.29 22.02 -10.12
C LEU A 74 20.97 21.53 -8.83
N ILE A 75 20.47 21.94 -7.66
CA ILE A 75 20.96 21.43 -6.38
C ILE A 75 20.35 20.07 -5.99
N GLY A 76 19.55 19.48 -6.88
CA GLY A 76 18.99 18.15 -6.74
C GLY A 76 17.71 18.07 -5.90
N VAL A 77 17.09 19.20 -5.57
CA VAL A 77 15.79 19.21 -4.91
C VAL A 77 14.73 18.71 -5.91
N ARG A 78 13.99 17.69 -5.48
CA ARG A 78 12.85 17.13 -6.20
C ARG A 78 11.65 17.15 -5.25
N LEU A 79 10.48 17.37 -5.80
CA LEU A 79 9.23 17.27 -5.04
C LEU A 79 9.08 15.85 -4.51
N PHE A 80 8.47 15.69 -3.34
CA PHE A 80 8.08 14.36 -2.89
C PHE A 80 6.86 13.86 -3.68
N PRO A 81 6.93 12.64 -4.27
CA PRO A 81 5.78 12.03 -4.92
C PRO A 81 4.70 11.67 -3.88
N PRO A 82 3.43 11.52 -4.28
CA PRO A 82 2.40 11.06 -3.36
C PRO A 82 2.68 9.65 -2.86
N THR A 83 2.30 9.39 -1.61
CA THR A 83 2.31 8.04 -1.04
C THR A 83 0.90 7.46 -1.02
N ALA A 84 0.76 6.16 -1.28
CA ALA A 84 -0.52 5.48 -1.16
C ALA A 84 -0.76 5.02 0.28
N ALA A 85 -1.99 5.21 0.75
CA ALA A 85 -2.45 4.58 1.97
C ALA A 85 -2.45 3.06 1.82
N ARG A 86 -2.06 2.35 2.88
CA ARG A 86 -2.01 0.88 2.96
C ARG A 86 -3.15 0.37 3.83
N ALA A 87 -3.75 -0.75 3.42
CA ALA A 87 -4.81 -1.41 4.15
C ALA A 87 -4.70 -2.92 4.04
N ALA A 88 -4.96 -3.62 5.14
CA ALA A 88 -5.18 -5.06 5.15
C ALA A 88 -6.67 -5.34 4.86
N ILE A 89 -6.96 -6.00 3.74
CA ILE A 89 -8.32 -6.31 3.29
C ILE A 89 -8.57 -7.81 3.44
N THR A 90 -9.56 -8.15 4.25
CA THR A 90 -10.04 -9.53 4.40
C THR A 90 -11.08 -9.85 3.34
N PHE A 91 -10.84 -10.93 2.59
CA PHE A 91 -11.76 -11.56 1.64
C PHE A 91 -12.42 -12.74 2.33
N TRP A 92 -13.73 -12.64 2.58
CA TRP A 92 -14.53 -13.70 3.19
C TRP A 92 -15.10 -14.61 2.13
N LEU A 93 -14.98 -15.91 2.34
CA LEU A 93 -15.57 -16.92 1.47
C LEU A 93 -17.08 -17.06 1.74
N ALA A 94 -17.84 -17.50 0.75
CA ALA A 94 -19.25 -17.85 0.89
C ALA A 94 -19.45 -19.16 1.69
N GLY A 95 -18.40 -19.97 1.77
CA GLY A 95 -18.32 -21.19 2.56
C GLY A 95 -16.96 -21.87 2.38
N PRO A 96 -16.69 -22.94 3.15
CA PRO A 96 -15.45 -23.71 3.03
C PRO A 96 -15.24 -24.22 1.60
N GLN A 97 -14.01 -24.14 1.11
CA GLN A 97 -13.65 -24.60 -0.24
C GLN A 97 -12.77 -25.85 -0.17
N PRO A 98 -12.88 -26.78 -1.13
CA PRO A 98 -12.04 -27.98 -1.18
C PRO A 98 -10.63 -27.71 -1.72
N GLY A 99 -10.39 -26.54 -2.32
CA GLY A 99 -9.11 -26.16 -2.92
C GLY A 99 -8.74 -24.71 -2.62
N THR A 100 -7.46 -24.39 -2.83
CA THR A 100 -6.92 -23.05 -2.60
C THR A 100 -7.54 -22.03 -3.53
N ILE A 101 -8.08 -20.95 -2.95
CA ILE A 101 -8.57 -19.80 -3.71
C ILE A 101 -7.46 -18.75 -3.75
N HIS A 102 -7.07 -18.30 -4.94
CA HIS A 102 -6.03 -17.28 -5.12
C HIS A 102 -6.65 -15.90 -5.33
N ILE A 103 -6.33 -14.97 -4.44
CA ILE A 103 -6.55 -13.55 -4.66
C ILE A 103 -5.27 -12.98 -5.27
N ARG A 104 -5.30 -12.74 -6.58
CA ARG A 104 -4.13 -12.28 -7.34
C ARG A 104 -3.77 -10.83 -6.98
N PRO A 105 -2.49 -10.42 -7.13
CA PRO A 105 -2.15 -9.01 -7.17
C PRO A 105 -2.93 -8.33 -8.30
N GLY A 106 -3.30 -7.05 -8.10
CA GLY A 106 -4.17 -6.32 -9.03
C GLY A 106 -5.67 -6.46 -8.74
N THR A 107 -6.06 -7.30 -7.77
CA THR A 107 -7.46 -7.40 -7.33
C THR A 107 -7.89 -6.11 -6.66
N GLN A 108 -9.06 -5.59 -7.01
CA GLN A 108 -9.54 -4.30 -6.54
C GLN A 108 -10.75 -4.38 -5.61
N ALA A 109 -10.66 -3.69 -4.48
CA ALA A 109 -11.76 -3.41 -3.57
C ALA A 109 -11.86 -1.90 -3.33
N ALA A 110 -12.99 -1.40 -2.87
CA ALA A 110 -13.20 0.03 -2.70
C ALA A 110 -14.17 0.36 -1.57
N THR A 111 -14.17 1.63 -1.19
CA THR A 111 -15.25 2.20 -0.39
C THR A 111 -16.56 2.23 -1.17
N LEU A 112 -17.68 2.35 -0.44
CA LEU A 112 -18.98 2.63 -1.04
C LEU A 112 -18.93 3.99 -1.74
N ARG A 113 -19.44 4.03 -2.97
CA ARG A 113 -19.70 5.30 -3.68
C ARG A 113 -20.93 5.95 -3.06
N THR A 114 -20.84 7.24 -2.76
CA THR A 114 -22.00 8.06 -2.36
C THR A 114 -22.33 9.05 -3.48
N GLU A 115 -23.37 9.86 -3.31
CA GLU A 115 -23.68 10.94 -4.26
C GLU A 115 -22.61 12.03 -4.24
N THR A 116 -21.96 12.25 -3.10
CA THR A 116 -20.96 13.29 -2.86
C THR A 116 -19.54 12.82 -3.11
N ASP A 117 -19.25 11.54 -2.86
CA ASP A 117 -17.89 11.00 -2.84
C ASP A 117 -17.73 9.84 -3.82
N GLU A 118 -16.69 9.93 -4.64
CA GLU A 118 -16.26 8.84 -5.48
C GLU A 118 -15.73 7.67 -4.64
N ALA A 119 -15.89 6.45 -5.15
CA ALA A 119 -15.34 5.26 -4.50
C ALA A 119 -13.81 5.29 -4.52
N ILE A 120 -13.21 5.21 -3.33
CA ILE A 120 -11.76 5.16 -3.15
C ILE A 120 -11.31 3.72 -3.34
N VAL A 121 -10.50 3.48 -4.37
CA VAL A 121 -10.08 2.14 -4.80
C VAL A 121 -8.77 1.73 -4.14
N PHE A 122 -8.71 0.47 -3.72
CA PHE A 122 -7.53 -0.21 -3.22
C PHE A 122 -7.22 -1.41 -4.09
N THR A 123 -5.94 -1.59 -4.41
CA THR A 123 -5.45 -2.70 -5.23
C THR A 123 -4.54 -3.59 -4.41
N THR A 124 -4.75 -4.91 -4.46
CA THR A 124 -3.87 -5.89 -3.81
C THR A 124 -2.50 -5.90 -4.49
N ILE A 125 -1.44 -6.02 -3.70
CA ILE A 125 -0.05 -5.94 -4.20
C ILE A 125 0.71 -7.27 -4.19
N GLY A 126 0.17 -8.29 -3.52
CA GLY A 126 0.74 -9.64 -3.47
C GLY A 126 -0.31 -10.69 -3.77
N ASP A 127 0.14 -11.89 -4.12
CA ASP A 127 -0.74 -13.05 -4.19
C ASP A 127 -1.12 -13.50 -2.78
N LEU A 128 -2.40 -13.75 -2.56
CA LEU A 128 -2.92 -14.34 -1.33
C LEU A 128 -3.53 -15.70 -1.66
N PRO A 129 -2.86 -16.81 -1.31
CA PRO A 129 -3.47 -18.14 -1.33
C PRO A 129 -4.34 -18.32 -0.08
N ILE A 130 -5.66 -18.43 -0.25
CA ILE A 130 -6.58 -18.84 0.82
C ILE A 130 -6.59 -20.36 0.85
N VAL A 131 -5.70 -20.93 1.65
CA VAL A 131 -5.48 -22.38 1.76
C VAL A 131 -6.60 -23.00 2.60
N PRO A 132 -7.30 -24.03 2.12
CA PRO A 132 -8.31 -24.72 2.91
C PRO A 132 -7.64 -25.54 4.03
N CYS A 133 -8.30 -25.63 5.17
CA CYS A 133 -7.89 -26.51 6.25
C CYS A 133 -9.07 -27.28 6.81
N SER A 134 -8.74 -28.36 7.51
CA SER A 134 -9.66 -29.10 8.38
C SER A 134 -8.99 -29.38 9.72
N LEU A 135 -9.77 -29.76 10.73
CA LEU A 135 -9.21 -30.23 12.00
C LEU A 135 -8.56 -31.60 11.77
N SER A 136 -7.27 -31.71 12.08
CA SER A 136 -6.54 -32.99 12.02
C SER A 136 -6.24 -33.56 13.40
N ARG A 137 -5.98 -32.69 14.39
CA ARG A 137 -5.60 -33.09 15.75
C ARG A 137 -6.17 -32.14 16.78
N LEU A 138 -6.47 -32.66 17.96
CA LEU A 138 -6.81 -31.86 19.12
C LEU A 138 -6.12 -32.44 20.35
N ALA A 139 -5.46 -31.59 21.12
CA ALA A 139 -4.77 -32.02 22.33
C ALA A 139 -4.80 -30.91 23.39
N SER A 140 -4.51 -31.27 24.63
CA SER A 140 -4.30 -30.31 25.71
C SER A 140 -2.93 -30.51 26.36
N SER A 141 -2.33 -29.42 26.84
CA SER A 141 -1.11 -29.45 27.65
C SER A 141 -1.34 -28.56 28.87
N LEU A 142 -1.10 -29.10 30.06
CA LEU A 142 -1.36 -28.40 31.32
C LEU A 142 -0.11 -27.66 31.80
N GLY A 143 -0.30 -26.51 32.44
CA GLY A 143 0.71 -25.50 32.71
C GLY A 143 2.05 -26.04 33.24
N GLY A 144 3.07 -26.01 32.40
CA GLY A 144 4.46 -26.37 32.72
C GLY A 144 4.84 -27.84 32.52
N GLU A 145 3.88 -28.72 32.21
CA GLU A 145 4.15 -30.12 31.91
C GLU A 145 4.44 -30.30 30.41
N LYS A 146 5.48 -31.07 30.07
CA LYS A 146 5.77 -31.43 28.67
C LYS A 146 4.79 -32.43 28.09
N GLU A 147 3.92 -33.01 28.92
CA GLU A 147 2.99 -34.04 28.52
C GLU A 147 1.81 -33.42 27.78
N VAL A 148 1.52 -33.98 26.62
CA VAL A 148 0.41 -33.57 25.75
C VAL A 148 -0.61 -34.69 25.75
N SER A 149 -1.83 -34.40 26.18
CA SER A 149 -2.95 -35.33 26.16
C SER A 149 -3.69 -35.21 24.83
N ASP A 150 -3.65 -36.25 24.00
CA ASP A 150 -4.37 -36.29 22.72
C ASP A 150 -5.86 -36.59 22.93
N HIS A 151 -6.73 -35.74 22.37
CA HIS A 151 -8.19 -35.84 22.43
C HIS A 151 -8.81 -36.12 21.05
N THR A 152 -8.00 -36.45 20.05
CA THR A 152 -8.46 -36.65 18.66
C THR A 152 -9.49 -37.80 18.58
N GLU A 153 -9.25 -38.92 19.27
CA GLU A 153 -10.20 -40.05 19.31
C GLU A 153 -11.49 -39.70 20.08
N ALA A 154 -11.40 -38.84 21.10
CA ALA A 154 -12.58 -38.36 21.83
C ALA A 154 -13.52 -37.57 20.91
N LEU A 155 -12.99 -36.81 19.95
CA LEU A 155 -13.80 -36.11 18.95
C LEU A 155 -14.51 -37.08 17.98
N GLU A 156 -13.80 -38.12 17.51
CA GLU A 156 -14.38 -39.11 16.59
C GLU A 156 -15.51 -39.90 17.26
N THR A 157 -15.33 -40.26 18.52
CA THR A 157 -16.31 -40.98 19.34
C THR A 157 -17.36 -40.07 19.98
N ARG A 158 -17.23 -38.75 19.83
CA ARG A 158 -18.09 -37.71 20.46
C ARG A 158 -18.13 -37.80 21.98
N THR A 159 -17.02 -38.20 22.58
CA THR A 159 -16.82 -38.23 24.02
C THR A 159 -16.40 -36.84 24.50
N SER A 160 -16.93 -36.42 25.65
CA SER A 160 -16.63 -35.10 26.22
C SER A 160 -15.29 -35.13 26.96
N PHE A 161 -14.52 -34.06 26.89
CA PHE A 161 -13.25 -33.90 27.63
C PHE A 161 -13.07 -32.46 28.12
N PHE A 162 -12.25 -32.30 29.16
CA PHE A 162 -11.89 -30.98 29.67
C PHE A 162 -10.86 -30.32 28.75
N CYS A 163 -11.09 -29.05 28.40
CA CYS A 163 -10.21 -28.26 27.55
C CYS A 163 -8.86 -27.95 28.24
N PHE A 164 -8.91 -27.70 29.56
CA PHE A 164 -7.78 -27.35 30.43
C PHE A 164 -7.83 -28.20 31.71
N ASP A 165 -6.97 -27.91 32.70
CA ASP A 165 -7.07 -28.55 34.02
C ASP A 165 -8.44 -28.27 34.66
N LYS A 166 -8.89 -29.10 35.60
CA LYS A 166 -10.21 -29.01 36.24
C LYS A 166 -10.57 -27.59 36.69
N VAL A 167 -9.58 -26.88 37.21
CA VAL A 167 -9.61 -25.42 37.37
C VAL A 167 -8.49 -24.86 36.49
N PRO A 168 -8.82 -24.15 35.40
CA PRO A 168 -7.81 -23.68 34.46
C PRO A 168 -6.74 -22.82 35.12
N LYS A 169 -5.47 -23.15 34.87
CA LYS A 169 -4.30 -22.41 35.37
C LYS A 169 -3.66 -21.60 34.25
N PRO A 170 -2.95 -20.51 34.58
CA PRO A 170 -2.13 -19.82 33.59
C PRO A 170 -1.20 -20.79 32.88
N ASP A 171 -1.10 -20.63 31.56
CA ASP A 171 -0.35 -21.47 30.63
C ASP A 171 -0.89 -22.89 30.40
N ASP A 172 -2.11 -23.21 30.86
CA ASP A 172 -2.87 -24.32 30.28
C ASP A 172 -3.17 -24.02 28.81
N VAL A 173 -3.03 -25.03 27.96
CA VAL A 173 -3.11 -24.88 26.51
C VAL A 173 -4.03 -25.92 25.89
N LEU A 174 -4.93 -25.47 25.02
CA LEU A 174 -5.60 -26.30 24.02
C LEU A 174 -4.86 -26.17 22.69
N LEU A 175 -4.31 -27.27 22.17
CA LEU A 175 -3.63 -27.36 20.89
C LEU A 175 -4.59 -27.83 19.79
N VAL A 176 -4.78 -27.01 18.77
CA VAL A 176 -5.60 -27.30 17.60
C VAL A 176 -4.68 -27.52 16.40
N GLY A 177 -4.57 -28.76 15.95
CA GLY A 177 -3.79 -29.11 14.77
C GLY A 177 -4.66 -29.05 13.52
N LEU A 178 -4.29 -28.18 12.57
CA LEU A 178 -4.91 -28.09 11.26
C LEU A 178 -4.20 -29.01 10.26
N SER A 179 -4.94 -29.50 9.26
CA SER A 179 -4.40 -30.33 8.17
C SER A 179 -3.22 -29.68 7.44
N ASP A 180 -3.26 -28.35 7.30
CA ASP A 180 -2.29 -27.55 6.57
C ASP A 180 -2.00 -26.24 7.31
N ALA A 181 -0.83 -25.65 7.05
CA ALA A 181 -0.58 -24.27 7.46
C ALA A 181 -1.37 -23.31 6.56
N VAL A 182 -1.99 -22.32 7.21
CA VAL A 182 -2.92 -21.36 6.59
C VAL A 182 -2.46 -19.91 6.82
N PRO A 183 -1.28 -19.50 6.31
CA PRO A 183 -0.76 -18.16 6.51
C PRO A 183 -1.71 -17.11 5.92
N SER A 184 -1.87 -15.99 6.63
CA SER A 184 -2.75 -14.86 6.25
C SER A 184 -4.23 -15.25 6.08
N CYS A 185 -4.65 -16.44 6.49
CA CYS A 185 -6.04 -16.89 6.39
C CYS A 185 -6.88 -16.47 7.59
N ALA A 186 -8.19 -16.43 7.42
CA ALA A 186 -9.15 -16.40 8.50
C ALA A 186 -9.71 -17.81 8.73
N VAL A 187 -9.54 -18.35 9.93
CA VAL A 187 -9.95 -19.72 10.29
C VAL A 187 -11.12 -19.65 11.26
N THR A 188 -12.17 -20.42 10.99
CA THR A 188 -13.27 -20.64 11.93
C THR A 188 -13.04 -21.94 12.68
N LEU A 189 -13.07 -21.85 14.00
CA LEU A 189 -13.10 -22.97 14.95
C LEU A 189 -14.52 -23.05 15.52
N ARG A 190 -15.27 -24.05 15.08
CA ARG A 190 -16.65 -24.28 15.53
C ARG A 190 -16.67 -25.26 16.68
N PHE A 191 -17.00 -24.77 17.87
CA PHE A 191 -17.03 -25.55 19.09
C PHE A 191 -18.44 -26.07 19.40
N LYS A 192 -18.48 -27.28 19.93
CA LYS A 192 -19.60 -27.86 20.68
C LYS A 192 -19.19 -28.00 22.12
N CYS A 193 -19.82 -27.26 23.03
CA CYS A 193 -19.43 -27.16 24.43
C CYS A 193 -20.62 -27.32 25.36
N ASP A 194 -20.37 -27.84 26.56
CA ASP A 194 -21.34 -27.78 27.65
C ASP A 194 -21.19 -26.50 28.47
N ILE A 195 -22.31 -25.98 28.94
CA ILE A 195 -22.39 -24.78 29.77
C ILE A 195 -22.06 -25.17 31.22
N GLU A 196 -20.78 -25.40 31.50
CA GLU A 196 -20.29 -25.71 32.85
C GLU A 196 -19.15 -24.81 33.35
N GLY A 197 -18.50 -24.01 32.49
CA GLY A 197 -17.51 -23.04 32.95
C GLY A 197 -18.18 -21.86 33.66
N VAL A 198 -18.24 -21.92 34.98
CA VAL A 198 -18.79 -20.86 35.83
C VAL A 198 -17.69 -19.84 36.14
N GLY A 199 -18.02 -18.54 36.13
CA GLY A 199 -17.19 -17.49 36.73
C GLY A 199 -16.35 -16.62 35.77
N VAL A 200 -16.22 -16.98 34.49
CA VAL A 200 -15.52 -16.14 33.49
C VAL A 200 -16.46 -15.12 32.86
N ASP A 201 -15.94 -13.96 32.48
CA ASP A 201 -16.64 -13.00 31.63
C ASP A 201 -16.65 -13.49 30.16
N PRO A 202 -17.83 -13.79 29.56
CA PRO A 202 -17.92 -14.23 28.18
C PRO A 202 -17.35 -13.25 27.15
N GLU A 203 -17.34 -11.95 27.45
CA GLU A 203 -16.85 -10.91 26.53
C GLU A 203 -15.35 -10.62 26.72
N ASN A 204 -14.79 -11.07 27.85
CA ASN A 204 -13.38 -10.87 28.17
C ASN A 204 -12.76 -12.08 28.88
N PRO A 205 -12.74 -13.27 28.25
CA PRO A 205 -12.12 -14.45 28.84
C PRO A 205 -10.59 -14.28 28.91
N PRO A 206 -9.92 -14.82 29.94
CA PRO A 206 -8.46 -14.77 30.07
C PRO A 206 -7.80 -15.79 29.13
N LEU A 207 -8.06 -15.69 27.83
CA LEU A 207 -7.54 -16.56 26.79
C LEU A 207 -6.81 -15.73 25.73
N VAL A 208 -5.68 -16.26 25.25
CA VAL A 208 -5.02 -15.77 24.04
C VAL A 208 -4.98 -16.88 23.00
N TRP A 209 -5.29 -16.53 21.76
CA TRP A 209 -5.12 -17.41 20.62
C TRP A 209 -3.78 -17.13 19.94
N GLU A 210 -3.04 -18.18 19.64
CA GLU A 210 -1.70 -18.09 19.04
C GLU A 210 -1.55 -19.12 17.92
N ALA A 211 -0.73 -18.81 16.92
CA ALA A 211 -0.36 -19.69 15.82
C ALA A 211 1.15 -19.90 15.82
N TRP A 212 1.61 -21.09 15.47
CA TRP A 212 3.04 -21.36 15.31
C TRP A 212 3.58 -20.68 14.03
N ASP A 213 4.62 -19.86 14.16
CA ASP A 213 5.21 -19.09 13.06
C ASP A 213 6.52 -19.65 12.48
N GLY A 214 6.96 -20.80 13.00
CA GLY A 214 8.23 -21.44 12.62
C GLY A 214 9.34 -21.26 13.65
N TYR A 215 9.23 -20.26 14.51
CA TYR A 215 10.19 -19.96 15.56
C TYR A 215 9.53 -19.90 16.95
N ALA A 216 8.37 -19.24 17.04
CA ALA A 216 7.63 -19.02 18.26
C ALA A 216 6.11 -19.09 18.04
N TRP A 217 5.37 -18.96 19.14
CA TRP A 217 3.93 -18.76 19.11
C TRP A 217 3.63 -17.28 18.93
N SER A 218 2.92 -16.96 17.85
CA SER A 218 2.55 -15.60 17.48
C SER A 218 1.06 -15.38 17.71
N ALA A 219 0.68 -14.26 18.33
CA ALA A 219 -0.72 -13.97 18.65
C ALA A 219 -1.59 -13.89 17.39
N CYS A 220 -2.73 -14.57 17.42
CA CYS A 220 -3.80 -14.44 16.45
C CYS A 220 -4.74 -13.31 16.88
N GLU A 221 -5.20 -12.53 15.91
CA GLU A 221 -6.27 -11.58 16.19
C GLU A 221 -7.62 -12.30 16.15
N VAL A 222 -8.40 -12.18 17.22
CA VAL A 222 -9.74 -12.74 17.31
C VAL A 222 -10.72 -11.79 16.62
N ASP A 223 -11.30 -12.22 15.51
CA ASP A 223 -12.34 -11.47 14.79
C ASP A 223 -13.66 -11.49 15.55
N ARG A 224 -13.99 -12.66 16.11
CA ARG A 224 -15.18 -12.91 16.91
C ARG A 224 -14.99 -14.16 17.76
N ASP A 225 -15.49 -14.12 19.00
CA ASP A 225 -15.70 -15.30 19.83
C ASP A 225 -17.18 -15.40 20.21
N GLY A 226 -17.89 -16.37 19.64
CA GLY A 226 -19.29 -16.67 19.98
C GLY A 226 -19.46 -17.69 21.11
N THR A 227 -18.37 -18.24 21.64
CA THR A 227 -18.37 -19.32 22.63
C THR A 227 -18.38 -18.81 24.07
N GLY A 228 -18.17 -17.52 24.28
CA GLY A 228 -18.12 -16.91 25.61
C GLY A 228 -17.01 -17.49 26.47
N GLY A 229 -15.80 -17.60 25.90
CA GLY A 229 -14.68 -18.27 26.54
C GLY A 229 -14.81 -19.80 26.57
N LEU A 230 -15.24 -20.41 25.46
CA LEU A 230 -15.42 -21.85 25.29
C LEU A 230 -16.54 -22.50 26.13
N ASN A 231 -17.46 -21.70 26.69
CA ASN A 231 -18.51 -22.17 27.61
C ASN A 231 -19.84 -22.50 26.96
N ARG A 232 -20.01 -22.21 25.67
CA ARG A 232 -21.21 -22.57 24.91
C ARG A 232 -20.85 -22.86 23.46
N ASP A 233 -21.76 -23.56 22.80
CA ASP A 233 -21.71 -23.73 21.35
C ASP A 233 -21.50 -22.39 20.63
N GLY A 234 -20.52 -22.33 19.76
CA GLY A 234 -20.20 -21.09 19.05
C GLY A 234 -18.99 -21.22 18.13
N ASP A 235 -18.77 -20.18 17.36
CA ASP A 235 -17.63 -20.07 16.45
C ASP A 235 -16.62 -19.09 17.05
N VAL A 236 -15.34 -19.48 17.05
CA VAL A 236 -14.20 -18.56 17.22
C VAL A 236 -13.59 -18.34 15.84
N VAL A 237 -13.49 -17.09 15.41
CA VAL A 237 -12.91 -16.72 14.11
C VAL A 237 -11.59 -16.00 14.34
N LEU A 238 -10.51 -16.56 13.79
CA LEU A 238 -9.13 -16.11 14.02
C LEU A 238 -8.50 -15.63 12.72
N HIS A 239 -7.82 -14.49 12.75
CA HIS A 239 -6.90 -14.06 11.69
C HIS A 239 -5.52 -14.62 11.97
N ILE A 240 -5.07 -15.50 11.10
CA ILE A 240 -3.83 -16.24 11.25
C ILE A 240 -2.66 -15.41 10.69
N PRO A 241 -1.54 -15.27 11.42
CA PRO A 241 -0.38 -14.54 10.97
C PRO A 241 0.17 -15.01 9.63
N LYS A 242 0.75 -14.10 8.85
CA LYS A 242 1.36 -14.40 7.54
C LYS A 242 2.53 -15.39 7.60
N SER A 243 3.15 -15.52 8.78
CA SER A 243 4.28 -16.41 9.04
C SER A 243 3.86 -17.81 9.46
N HIS A 244 2.56 -18.07 9.61
CA HIS A 244 2.09 -19.38 10.08
C HIS A 244 2.59 -20.52 9.19
N THR A 245 3.21 -21.50 9.83
CA THR A 245 3.84 -22.63 9.15
C THR A 245 3.57 -23.92 9.93
N VAL A 246 3.85 -25.04 9.27
CA VAL A 246 3.67 -26.36 9.85
C VAL A 246 4.78 -26.65 10.87
N SER A 247 4.42 -27.33 11.96
CA SER A 247 5.39 -27.86 12.92
C SER A 247 5.03 -29.28 13.34
N VAL A 248 5.94 -29.93 14.06
CA VAL A 248 5.76 -31.26 14.62
C VAL A 248 5.71 -31.15 16.15
N ILE A 249 4.59 -31.55 16.74
CA ILE A 249 4.41 -31.67 18.19
C ILE A 249 3.99 -33.11 18.47
N GLU A 250 4.66 -33.80 19.40
CA GLU A 250 4.44 -35.23 19.70
C GLU A 250 4.35 -36.12 18.44
N GLN A 251 5.32 -35.94 17.53
CA GLN A 251 5.41 -36.68 16.25
C GLN A 251 4.24 -36.43 15.28
N GLN A 252 3.33 -35.50 15.59
CA GLN A 252 2.22 -35.11 14.72
C GLN A 252 2.55 -33.81 13.97
N ARG A 253 2.58 -33.91 12.64
CA ARG A 253 2.76 -32.77 11.74
C ARG A 253 1.43 -32.06 11.50
N ALA A 254 1.31 -30.79 11.85
CA ALA A 254 0.09 -29.99 11.63
C ALA A 254 0.39 -28.48 11.57
N GLY A 255 -0.56 -27.71 11.01
CA GLY A 255 -0.63 -26.26 11.20
C GLY A 255 -1.17 -25.97 12.59
N TRP A 256 -0.29 -25.76 13.56
CA TRP A 256 -0.70 -25.67 14.96
C TRP A 256 -1.20 -24.28 15.33
N LEU A 257 -2.42 -24.24 15.87
CA LEU A 257 -2.99 -23.13 16.62
C LEU A 257 -3.09 -23.54 18.09
N ARG A 258 -3.15 -22.57 18.99
CA ARG A 258 -3.41 -22.84 20.40
C ARG A 258 -4.24 -21.77 21.07
N ALA A 259 -5.09 -22.17 22.00
CA ALA A 259 -5.65 -21.28 23.02
C ALA A 259 -4.86 -21.48 24.30
N ARG A 260 -4.36 -20.39 24.90
CA ARG A 260 -3.59 -20.42 26.13
C ARG A 260 -4.28 -19.58 27.20
N VAL A 261 -4.40 -20.14 28.40
CA VAL A 261 -4.95 -19.44 29.56
C VAL A 261 -3.95 -18.41 30.03
N LEU A 262 -4.38 -17.15 30.13
CA LEU A 262 -3.58 -16.06 30.64
C LEU A 262 -3.67 -15.99 32.16
N LYS A 263 -2.65 -15.40 32.77
CA LYS A 263 -2.79 -14.89 34.14
C LYS A 263 -3.83 -13.77 34.11
N PRO A 264 -4.90 -13.87 34.92
CA PRO A 264 -5.96 -12.87 34.93
C PRO A 264 -5.46 -11.52 35.44
N GLU A 265 -6.06 -10.45 34.94
CA GLU A 265 -5.91 -9.11 35.52
C GLU A 265 -6.61 -9.05 36.90
N PRO A 266 -6.22 -8.12 37.80
CA PRO A 266 -6.73 -8.09 39.18
C PRO A 266 -8.26 -8.11 39.33
N ASP A 267 -8.98 -7.50 38.39
CA ASP A 267 -10.44 -7.39 38.39
C ASP A 267 -11.13 -8.27 37.32
N GLN A 268 -10.37 -9.14 36.64
CA GLN A 268 -10.91 -10.00 35.58
C GLN A 268 -11.46 -11.31 36.17
N PRO A 269 -12.76 -11.61 35.99
CA PRO A 269 -13.34 -12.89 36.41
C PRO A 269 -12.69 -14.08 35.68
N THR A 270 -12.46 -15.19 36.38
CA THR A 270 -11.77 -16.36 35.85
C THR A 270 -12.62 -17.62 35.82
N TYR A 271 -12.13 -18.63 35.11
CA TYR A 271 -12.70 -19.98 35.14
C TYR A 271 -12.63 -20.57 36.55
N SER A 272 -13.80 -20.87 37.14
CA SER A 272 -13.88 -21.70 38.35
C SER A 272 -13.98 -23.21 38.04
N ALA A 273 -14.29 -23.55 36.78
CA ALA A 273 -14.28 -24.90 36.25
C ALA A 273 -13.84 -24.89 34.77
N SER A 274 -13.20 -25.96 34.32
CA SER A 274 -12.72 -26.13 32.94
C SER A 274 -13.88 -26.24 31.95
N PRO A 275 -13.81 -25.54 30.80
CA PRO A 275 -14.75 -25.77 29.71
C PRO A 275 -14.70 -27.23 29.22
N ILE A 276 -15.86 -27.79 28.93
CA ILE A 276 -16.00 -29.16 28.40
C ILE A 276 -16.30 -29.08 26.91
N ILE A 277 -15.44 -29.70 26.10
CA ILE A 277 -15.59 -29.78 24.65
C ILE A 277 -16.17 -31.15 24.29
N LYS A 278 -17.22 -31.14 23.46
CA LYS A 278 -17.86 -32.32 22.85
C LYS A 278 -17.48 -32.53 21.40
N GLY A 279 -17.07 -31.45 20.74
CA GLY A 279 -16.78 -31.45 19.32
C GLY A 279 -16.11 -30.16 18.90
N LEU A 280 -15.23 -30.29 17.90
CA LEU A 280 -14.57 -29.16 17.26
C LEU A 280 -14.49 -29.46 15.77
N VAL A 281 -14.77 -28.46 14.96
CA VAL A 281 -14.48 -28.47 13.52
C VAL A 281 -13.71 -27.20 13.18
N ALA A 282 -12.67 -27.33 12.37
CA ALA A 282 -11.91 -26.19 11.85
C ALA A 282 -12.08 -26.11 10.34
N PHE A 283 -12.19 -24.89 9.80
CA PHE A 283 -12.17 -24.65 8.36
C PHE A 283 -11.75 -23.21 8.04
N THR A 284 -11.12 -23.03 6.88
CA THR A 284 -10.78 -21.70 6.36
C THR A 284 -12.04 -21.01 5.85
N THR A 285 -12.27 -19.77 6.29
CA THR A 285 -13.43 -18.97 5.90
C THR A 285 -13.07 -17.67 5.18
N GLY A 286 -11.78 -17.37 5.01
CA GLY A 286 -11.32 -16.18 4.32
C GLY A 286 -9.81 -16.02 4.36
N GLY A 287 -9.31 -14.88 3.89
CA GLY A 287 -7.91 -14.50 4.02
C GLY A 287 -7.70 -13.01 3.85
N THR A 288 -6.59 -12.50 4.35
CA THR A 288 -6.28 -11.06 4.39
C THR A 288 -5.10 -10.75 3.49
N ALA A 289 -5.29 -9.86 2.52
CA ALA A 289 -4.24 -9.38 1.63
C ALA A 289 -3.90 -7.93 1.93
N GLU A 290 -2.63 -7.59 1.76
CA GLU A 290 -2.17 -6.20 1.73
C GLU A 290 -2.64 -5.53 0.43
N ALA A 291 -3.19 -4.34 0.57
CA ALA A 291 -3.65 -3.50 -0.52
C ALA A 291 -3.22 -2.04 -0.32
N VAL A 292 -3.12 -1.32 -1.44
CA VAL A 292 -2.72 0.09 -1.47
C VAL A 292 -3.77 0.91 -2.20
N ASN A 293 -3.98 2.14 -1.75
CA ASN A 293 -4.81 3.12 -2.45
C ASN A 293 -4.07 3.64 -3.70
N ALA A 294 -3.97 2.79 -4.70
CA ALA A 294 -3.42 3.12 -5.99
C ALA A 294 -4.05 2.23 -7.05
N ALA A 295 -4.18 2.76 -8.26
CA ALA A 295 -4.61 1.98 -9.42
C ALA A 295 -3.39 1.30 -10.06
N LEU A 296 -3.56 0.04 -10.45
CA LEU A 296 -2.55 -0.70 -11.20
C LEU A 296 -2.68 -0.36 -12.68
N VAL A 297 -1.57 0.05 -13.29
CA VAL A 297 -1.41 0.19 -14.73
C VAL A 297 -0.50 -0.92 -15.21
N GLU A 298 -0.91 -1.67 -16.23
CA GLU A 298 -0.16 -2.79 -16.78
C GLU A 298 0.19 -2.57 -18.26
N ASN A 299 1.35 -3.09 -18.65
CA ASN A 299 1.83 -3.15 -20.03
C ASN A 299 1.79 -1.81 -20.77
N GLU A 300 2.15 -0.72 -20.09
CA GLU A 300 2.16 0.60 -20.71
C GLU A 300 3.31 0.73 -21.70
N LEU A 301 2.99 0.87 -23.00
CA LEU A 301 3.97 1.12 -24.04
C LEU A 301 4.48 2.56 -23.98
N LEU A 302 5.80 2.71 -23.83
CA LEU A 302 6.48 3.99 -23.67
C LEU A 302 6.95 4.59 -25.00
N GLY A 303 7.41 3.74 -25.92
CA GLY A 303 7.97 4.18 -27.20
C GLY A 303 8.95 3.17 -27.79
N ALA A 304 9.76 3.63 -28.74
CA ALA A 304 10.84 2.87 -29.35
C ALA A 304 12.19 3.53 -29.06
N SER A 305 13.21 2.72 -28.82
CA SER A 305 14.58 3.19 -28.61
C SER A 305 15.18 3.73 -29.90
N GLU A 306 15.93 4.82 -29.79
CA GLU A 306 16.75 5.37 -30.87
C GLU A 306 18.14 4.72 -30.96
N GLY A 307 18.49 3.86 -30.00
CA GLY A 307 19.79 3.19 -29.94
C GLY A 307 20.91 4.03 -29.32
N VAL A 308 20.57 5.07 -28.54
CA VAL A 308 21.53 5.98 -27.89
C VAL A 308 21.40 5.93 -26.36
N SER A 309 22.45 6.28 -25.64
CA SER A 309 22.43 6.32 -24.17
C SER A 309 21.66 7.54 -23.63
N GLY A 310 21.20 7.46 -22.38
CA GLY A 310 20.53 8.57 -21.69
C GLY A 310 19.11 8.90 -22.18
N GLN A 311 18.48 8.01 -22.95
CA GLN A 311 17.11 8.20 -23.43
C GLN A 311 16.10 8.29 -22.27
N ARG A 312 15.03 9.06 -22.50
CA ARG A 312 13.98 9.33 -21.52
C ARG A 312 12.61 9.11 -22.15
N PHE A 313 11.71 8.52 -21.37
CA PHE A 313 10.35 8.20 -21.81
C PHE A 313 9.35 8.63 -20.74
N ALA A 314 8.32 9.37 -21.15
CA ALA A 314 7.27 9.82 -20.26
C ALA A 314 6.16 8.76 -20.14
N LEU A 315 5.69 8.55 -18.92
CA LEU A 315 4.48 7.79 -18.62
C LEU A 315 3.25 8.64 -18.94
N LYS A 316 2.21 7.97 -19.45
CA LYS A 316 0.90 8.57 -19.72
C LYS A 316 0.12 8.80 -18.44
N HIS A 317 0.20 7.87 -17.50
CA HIS A 317 -0.54 7.94 -16.24
C HIS A 317 0.37 8.38 -15.08
N ARG A 318 -0.09 9.41 -14.37
CA ARG A 318 0.60 10.08 -13.25
C ARG A 318 -0.43 10.60 -12.25
N PRO A 319 -0.06 10.86 -10.99
CA PRO A 319 1.27 10.66 -10.39
C PRO A 319 1.57 9.18 -10.11
N VAL A 320 2.85 8.79 -10.15
CA VAL A 320 3.29 7.42 -9.83
C VAL A 320 3.47 7.30 -8.32
N VAL A 321 2.97 6.20 -7.75
CA VAL A 321 3.17 5.88 -6.34
C VAL A 321 4.44 5.02 -6.19
N PRO A 322 5.45 5.48 -5.45
CA PRO A 322 6.65 4.69 -5.17
C PRO A 322 6.35 3.45 -4.31
N GLY A 323 7.13 2.38 -4.47
CA GLY A 323 7.08 1.21 -3.59
C GLY A 323 5.89 0.26 -3.81
N GLY A 324 5.24 0.33 -4.99
CA GLY A 324 4.38 -0.71 -5.52
C GLY A 324 5.16 -1.96 -5.96
N ALA A 325 4.47 -2.99 -6.44
CA ALA A 325 5.09 -4.17 -7.06
C ALA A 325 6.25 -3.74 -7.98
N ALA A 326 7.39 -4.46 -7.93
CA ALA A 326 8.63 -4.03 -8.58
C ALA A 326 8.36 -3.54 -10.02
N ASN A 327 8.63 -2.25 -10.29
CA ASN A 327 8.45 -1.71 -11.62
C ASN A 327 9.49 -2.41 -12.53
N ILE A 328 9.02 -3.22 -13.47
CA ILE A 328 9.89 -3.91 -14.42
C ILE A 328 9.70 -3.25 -15.78
N LEU A 329 10.76 -2.64 -16.29
CA LEU A 329 10.80 -2.17 -17.67
C LEU A 329 11.12 -3.36 -18.56
N GLU A 330 10.39 -3.50 -19.65
CA GLU A 330 10.61 -4.54 -20.64
C GLU A 330 10.97 -3.89 -21.98
N VAL A 331 12.04 -4.40 -22.58
CA VAL A 331 12.54 -3.97 -23.87
C VAL A 331 12.44 -5.12 -24.85
N SER A 332 11.85 -4.90 -26.02
CA SER A 332 11.72 -5.94 -27.03
C SER A 332 13.09 -6.28 -27.64
N GLY A 333 13.47 -7.54 -27.60
CA GLY A 333 14.64 -8.11 -28.28
C GLY A 333 14.24 -9.19 -29.30
N ILE A 334 15.26 -9.82 -29.89
CA ILE A 334 15.10 -10.88 -30.90
C ILE A 334 14.39 -12.11 -30.31
N ASP A 335 14.74 -12.47 -29.07
CA ASP A 335 14.20 -13.65 -28.37
C ASP A 335 12.98 -13.33 -27.47
N GLY A 336 12.36 -12.15 -27.67
CA GLY A 336 11.24 -11.67 -26.88
C GLY A 336 11.57 -10.51 -25.95
N TRP A 337 10.72 -10.29 -24.94
CA TRP A 337 10.87 -9.18 -24.00
C TRP A 337 11.99 -9.45 -23.00
N GLN A 338 12.91 -8.50 -22.88
CA GLN A 338 14.01 -8.53 -21.92
C GLN A 338 13.65 -7.64 -20.73
N GLU A 339 13.79 -8.18 -19.51
CA GLU A 339 13.55 -7.43 -18.28
C GLU A 339 14.73 -6.51 -17.94
N TRP A 340 14.38 -5.31 -17.49
CA TRP A 340 15.27 -4.28 -16.97
C TRP A 340 14.84 -3.96 -15.54
N LYS A 341 15.81 -3.82 -14.64
CA LYS A 341 15.58 -3.59 -13.21
C LYS A 341 15.64 -2.11 -12.88
N GLN A 342 14.75 -1.68 -11.98
CA GLN A 342 14.79 -0.32 -11.47
C GLN A 342 15.99 -0.15 -10.53
N ALA A 343 16.88 0.80 -10.83
CA ALA A 343 17.95 1.25 -9.96
C ALA A 343 17.56 2.58 -9.27
N GLN A 344 18.21 2.90 -8.15
CA GLN A 344 18.08 4.22 -7.52
C GLN A 344 18.83 5.29 -8.32
N HIS A 345 19.99 4.92 -8.85
CA HIS A 345 20.86 5.75 -9.66
C HIS A 345 21.76 4.87 -10.53
N PHE A 346 22.43 5.47 -11.51
CA PHE A 346 23.29 4.76 -12.45
C PHE A 346 24.76 4.62 -12.04
N VAL A 347 25.18 5.22 -10.91
CA VAL A 347 26.59 5.30 -10.50
C VAL A 347 27.31 3.95 -10.53
N ASP A 348 26.66 2.89 -10.04
CA ASP A 348 27.22 1.54 -9.96
C ASP A 348 26.90 0.66 -11.19
N SER A 349 26.22 1.22 -12.20
CA SER A 349 25.79 0.46 -13.38
C SER A 349 26.90 0.39 -14.42
N THR A 350 27.09 -0.79 -14.99
CA THR A 350 27.99 -1.07 -16.12
C THR A 350 27.23 -1.02 -17.45
N ALA A 351 27.97 -1.06 -18.56
CA ALA A 351 27.37 -1.04 -19.91
C ALA A 351 26.52 -2.29 -20.23
N GLU A 352 26.62 -3.36 -19.43
CA GLU A 352 25.83 -4.59 -19.59
C GLU A 352 24.60 -4.62 -18.67
N ASP A 353 24.56 -3.75 -17.66
CA ASP A 353 23.50 -3.74 -16.68
C ASP A 353 22.21 -3.13 -17.26
N ARG A 354 21.18 -3.95 -17.35
CA ARG A 354 19.84 -3.56 -17.80
C ARG A 354 19.11 -2.80 -16.71
N HIS A 355 19.58 -1.59 -16.43
CA HIS A 355 19.04 -0.72 -15.41
C HIS A 355 18.26 0.45 -16.00
N PHE A 356 17.21 0.85 -15.31
CA PHE A 356 16.50 2.09 -15.56
C PHE A 356 16.23 2.81 -14.24
N VAL A 357 16.00 4.12 -14.29
CA VAL A 357 15.55 4.91 -13.15
C VAL A 357 14.16 5.42 -13.47
N LEU A 358 13.25 5.37 -12.50
CA LEU A 358 11.91 5.95 -12.61
C LEU A 358 11.80 7.14 -11.66
N ASP A 359 11.58 8.31 -12.23
CA ASP A 359 11.17 9.49 -11.46
C ASP A 359 9.65 9.44 -11.27
N ALA A 360 9.23 9.13 -10.04
CA ALA A 360 7.82 8.96 -9.72
C ALA A 360 7.01 10.27 -9.74
N VAL A 361 7.70 11.41 -9.58
CA VAL A 361 7.07 12.74 -9.55
C VAL A 361 6.71 13.15 -10.97
N SER A 362 7.71 13.16 -11.85
CA SER A 362 7.53 13.54 -13.25
C SER A 362 6.85 12.44 -14.07
N GLY A 363 6.93 11.18 -13.60
CA GLY A 363 6.50 10.00 -14.35
C GLY A 363 7.45 9.71 -15.50
N GLU A 364 8.76 9.90 -15.31
CA GLU A 364 9.77 9.72 -16.37
C GLU A 364 10.62 8.47 -16.12
N VAL A 365 10.67 7.59 -17.11
CA VAL A 365 11.63 6.48 -17.18
C VAL A 365 12.89 6.98 -17.87
N GLN A 366 14.03 6.86 -17.19
CA GLN A 366 15.35 7.24 -17.68
C GLN A 366 16.20 5.99 -17.89
N LEU A 367 16.98 5.97 -18.97
CA LEU A 367 17.99 4.95 -19.25
C LEU A 367 19.39 5.46 -18.92
N GLY A 368 20.32 4.52 -18.74
CA GLY A 368 21.71 4.80 -18.37
C GLY A 368 22.39 5.83 -19.28
N PRO A 369 23.00 6.89 -18.73
CA PRO A 369 23.70 7.90 -19.52
C PRO A 369 25.05 7.39 -20.04
N GLY A 370 25.50 7.96 -21.16
CA GLY A 370 26.88 7.84 -21.62
C GLY A 370 27.66 9.08 -21.19
N VAL A 371 28.73 8.90 -20.43
CA VAL A 371 29.55 9.99 -19.90
C VAL A 371 30.98 9.82 -20.41
N ARG A 372 31.58 10.94 -20.82
CA ARG A 372 33.01 10.99 -21.10
C ARG A 372 33.74 11.34 -19.81
N GLU A 373 34.59 10.44 -19.35
CA GLU A 373 35.37 10.60 -18.12
C GLU A 373 36.54 11.58 -18.33
N PRO A 374 37.16 12.10 -17.25
CA PRO A 374 38.26 13.07 -17.35
C PRO A 374 39.48 12.56 -18.15
N ASP A 375 39.65 11.25 -18.24
CA ASP A 375 40.68 10.57 -19.05
C ASP A 375 40.32 10.51 -20.55
N GLY A 376 39.14 10.99 -20.93
CA GLY A 376 38.63 11.02 -22.30
C GLY A 376 37.88 9.75 -22.72
N VAL A 377 37.84 8.70 -21.87
CA VAL A 377 37.16 7.44 -22.16
C VAL A 377 35.65 7.65 -22.09
N PHE A 378 34.93 7.14 -23.09
CA PHE A 378 33.47 7.17 -23.10
C PHE A 378 32.92 5.90 -22.45
N ARG A 379 32.10 6.07 -21.41
CA ARG A 379 31.54 4.96 -20.64
C ARG A 379 30.02 5.08 -20.56
N ASN A 380 29.33 3.96 -20.76
CA ASN A 380 27.90 3.84 -20.50
C ASN A 380 27.66 3.37 -19.07
N TYR A 381 26.76 4.06 -18.38
CA TYR A 381 26.31 3.73 -17.02
C TYR A 381 24.95 3.02 -17.08
N GLY A 382 24.94 1.86 -17.72
CA GLY A 382 23.76 1.07 -18.04
C GLY A 382 23.74 0.63 -19.51
N ALA A 383 23.06 -0.46 -19.79
CA ALA A 383 22.86 -0.96 -21.14
C ALA A 383 22.06 0.04 -22.00
N VAL A 384 22.29 -0.03 -23.32
CA VAL A 384 21.57 0.78 -24.32
C VAL A 384 20.67 -0.15 -25.14
N PRO A 385 19.34 0.05 -25.14
CA PRO A 385 18.44 -0.75 -25.96
C PRO A 385 18.74 -0.56 -27.45
N PRO A 386 18.76 -1.62 -28.28
CA PRO A 386 18.94 -1.50 -29.72
C PRO A 386 17.92 -0.54 -30.36
N LYS A 387 18.33 0.11 -31.45
CA LYS A 387 17.45 1.00 -32.21
C LYS A 387 16.21 0.24 -32.72
N GLY A 388 15.04 0.81 -32.51
CA GLY A 388 13.75 0.22 -32.90
C GLY A 388 13.14 -0.72 -31.85
N SER A 389 13.87 -1.10 -30.81
CA SER A 389 13.30 -1.88 -29.69
C SER A 389 12.20 -1.10 -29.00
N ARG A 390 11.03 -1.71 -28.82
CA ARG A 390 9.91 -1.15 -28.06
C ARG A 390 10.16 -1.28 -26.57
N LEU A 391 9.74 -0.28 -25.82
CA LEU A 391 9.82 -0.25 -24.36
C LEU A 391 8.42 -0.23 -23.77
N ARG A 392 8.18 -1.03 -22.73
CA ARG A 392 6.96 -0.97 -21.94
C ARG A 392 7.24 -1.14 -20.46
N LEU A 393 6.49 -0.45 -19.61
CA LEU A 393 6.52 -0.71 -18.17
C LEU A 393 5.50 -1.81 -17.88
N ARG A 394 5.96 -2.96 -17.35
CA ARG A 394 5.12 -4.16 -17.13
C ARG A 394 3.96 -3.85 -16.20
N SER A 395 4.25 -3.19 -15.08
CA SER A 395 3.27 -2.78 -14.10
C SER A 395 3.81 -1.64 -13.25
N TYR A 396 2.95 -0.71 -12.88
CA TYR A 396 3.24 0.31 -11.88
C TYR A 396 1.94 0.84 -11.26
N LEU A 397 2.08 1.55 -10.15
CA LEU A 397 0.95 2.10 -9.40
C LEU A 397 0.82 3.60 -9.62
N ILE A 398 -0.41 4.08 -9.77
CA ILE A 398 -0.74 5.51 -9.90
C ILE A 398 -1.75 5.96 -8.86
N GLY A 399 -1.75 7.26 -8.57
CA GLY A 399 -2.66 7.89 -7.62
C GLY A 399 -2.00 8.07 -6.26
N GLY A 400 -2.54 7.43 -5.22
CA GLY A 400 -2.17 7.71 -3.84
C GLY A 400 -2.78 9.01 -3.31
N GLY A 401 -2.21 9.52 -2.23
CA GLY A 401 -2.67 10.73 -1.58
C GLY A 401 -3.43 10.50 -0.28
N ARG A 402 -3.75 11.61 0.39
CA ARG A 402 -4.42 11.64 1.69
C ARG A 402 -5.84 11.07 1.64
N LYS A 403 -6.51 11.15 0.48
CA LYS A 403 -7.85 10.57 0.27
C LYS A 403 -7.89 9.07 0.50
N GLY A 404 -6.75 8.37 0.38
CA GLY A 404 -6.65 6.96 0.71
C GLY A 404 -6.76 6.63 2.20
N ASN A 405 -6.65 7.61 3.10
CA ASN A 405 -6.74 7.35 4.54
C ASN A 405 -8.20 7.21 4.97
N VAL A 406 -8.72 5.99 4.90
CA VAL A 406 -10.13 5.67 5.19
C VAL A 406 -10.27 4.90 6.50
N ALA A 407 -11.39 5.08 7.19
CA ALA A 407 -11.65 4.40 8.46
C ALA A 407 -11.76 2.88 8.31
N ARG A 408 -11.69 2.14 9.42
CA ARG A 408 -12.00 0.71 9.45
C ARG A 408 -13.41 0.44 8.94
N ASN A 409 -13.63 -0.72 8.33
CA ASN A 409 -14.91 -1.20 7.81
C ASN A 409 -15.53 -0.33 6.70
N THR A 410 -14.72 0.45 5.98
CA THR A 410 -15.19 1.29 4.87
C THR A 410 -14.98 0.64 3.51
N ILE A 411 -13.90 -0.12 3.34
CA ILE A 411 -13.55 -0.83 2.10
C ILE A 411 -14.37 -2.12 2.03
N THR A 412 -15.55 -2.04 1.42
CA THR A 412 -16.58 -3.10 1.48
C THR A 412 -17.07 -3.56 0.10
N VAL A 413 -16.65 -2.90 -0.97
CA VAL A 413 -17.11 -3.17 -2.33
C VAL A 413 -16.02 -3.86 -3.14
N LEU A 414 -16.29 -5.04 -3.69
CA LEU A 414 -15.44 -5.65 -4.72
C LEU A 414 -15.69 -4.99 -6.08
N LYS A 415 -14.61 -4.62 -6.79
CA LYS A 415 -14.73 -4.03 -8.14
C LYS A 415 -14.87 -5.09 -9.23
N SER A 416 -14.36 -6.28 -8.99
CA SER A 416 -14.56 -7.47 -9.83
C SER A 416 -15.08 -8.62 -8.97
N SER A 417 -16.02 -9.40 -9.51
CA SER A 417 -16.50 -10.60 -8.83
C SER A 417 -15.40 -11.64 -8.80
N ILE A 418 -15.13 -12.19 -7.62
CA ILE A 418 -14.18 -13.28 -7.41
C ILE A 418 -14.99 -14.51 -7.02
N PRO A 419 -14.85 -15.65 -7.72
CA PRO A 419 -15.55 -16.87 -7.36
C PRO A 419 -15.39 -17.22 -5.88
N TYR A 420 -16.49 -17.62 -5.24
CA TYR A 420 -16.57 -18.05 -3.85
C TYR A 420 -16.29 -16.97 -2.79
N VAL A 421 -15.95 -15.73 -3.16
CA VAL A 421 -15.82 -14.62 -2.21
C VAL A 421 -17.17 -13.95 -2.03
N SER A 422 -17.66 -13.86 -0.79
CA SER A 422 -18.96 -13.30 -0.42
C SER A 422 -18.87 -11.83 0.00
N LYS A 423 -17.77 -11.42 0.63
CA LYS A 423 -17.60 -10.08 1.20
C LYS A 423 -16.13 -9.70 1.27
N VAL A 424 -15.85 -8.39 1.19
CA VAL A 424 -14.57 -7.80 1.59
C VAL A 424 -14.74 -6.80 2.72
N GLN A 425 -13.74 -6.67 3.58
CA GLN A 425 -13.69 -5.61 4.59
C GLN A 425 -12.24 -5.30 5.00
N ASN A 426 -11.96 -4.04 5.32
CA ASN A 426 -10.75 -3.69 6.06
C ASN A 426 -11.03 -3.62 7.55
N ARG A 427 -10.30 -4.37 8.37
CA ARG A 427 -10.53 -4.43 9.82
C ARG A 427 -9.91 -3.25 10.57
N ARG A 428 -8.87 -2.66 10.00
CA ARG A 428 -8.16 -1.48 10.51
C ARG A 428 -8.30 -0.32 9.53
N ALA A 429 -8.05 0.90 9.99
CA ALA A 429 -7.99 2.06 9.11
C ALA A 429 -6.90 1.87 8.05
N ALA A 430 -7.12 2.45 6.88
CA ALA A 430 -6.07 2.62 5.88
C ALA A 430 -5.25 3.85 6.23
N GLU A 431 -3.93 3.75 6.18
CA GLU A 431 -3.01 4.78 6.68
C GLU A 431 -1.78 4.94 5.79
N GLY A 432 -1.08 6.06 5.91
CA GLY A 432 0.18 6.34 5.19
C GLY A 432 0.01 7.04 3.85
N GLY A 433 -1.21 7.43 3.47
CA GLY A 433 -1.46 8.24 2.28
C GLY A 433 -1.14 9.71 2.52
N VAL A 434 -0.29 10.30 1.67
CA VAL A 434 0.10 11.71 1.71
C VAL A 434 0.06 12.26 0.30
N ASP A 435 -0.53 13.44 0.15
CA ASP A 435 -0.57 14.15 -1.14
C ASP A 435 0.87 14.51 -1.55
N GLY A 436 1.18 14.44 -2.84
CA GLY A 436 2.50 14.85 -3.34
C GLY A 436 2.70 16.34 -3.16
N GLU A 437 3.96 16.78 -3.03
CA GLU A 437 4.27 18.20 -2.96
C GLU A 437 3.91 18.90 -4.28
N ASP A 438 3.31 20.08 -4.13
CA ASP A 438 3.12 21.05 -5.20
C ASP A 438 4.21 22.14 -5.15
N ILE A 439 4.21 23.02 -6.14
CA ILE A 439 5.18 24.13 -6.26
C ILE A 439 4.54 25.44 -5.74
N GLU A 440 3.38 25.39 -5.05
CA GLU A 440 2.65 26.59 -4.60
C GLU A 440 3.28 27.32 -3.42
#